data_AF-A0A914DDR9-F1
#
_entry.id   AF-A0A914DDR9-F1
#
_cell.length_a   1.000
_cell.length_b   1.000
_cell.length_c   1.000
_cell.angle_alpha   90.00
_cell.angle_beta   90.00
_cell.angle_gamma   90.00
#
_symmetry.space_group_name_H-M   'P 1'
#
loop_
_entity.id
_entity.type
_entity.pdbx_description
1 polymer ?
#
loop_
_entity_poly.entity_id
_entity_poly.type
_entity_poly.pdbx_seq_one_letter_code
_entity_poly.pdbx_strand_id
1 'polypeptide(L)'
;MLKRIVSIPYNDPKIDEILQKLQLGDLNNVTYQSQNSTSFKDFIIVTAFSLNHLQEAEKSCRSISSHKQLKNITIIAYLLENLNDSIIDFNKYRKNCPFVELQPFPFQDYPLYVNQLNEYRWKNLIIAEVLRKYDLIIYADSSVIFKESNTTSFEKFIEDASSLKYDIGTILLSTTGHTIKAATHPGMYKYLPIDDTISSKTQMFGATVMLWRKTPISMQILKTLVICSLLQDCMKPKGAILWCNHEKLWKGIYADCHRFDQSAVNILLANVTNGDTSRYLNVSPLFSIERL
;
A
#
# COMPACT_ATOMS: atom_id res chain seq x y z
N MET A 1 -7.49 -2.44 -21.15
CA MET A 1 -7.24 -1.98 -19.77
C MET A 1 -5.75 -1.70 -19.50
N LEU A 2 -4.83 -2.61 -19.87
CA LEU A 2 -3.38 -2.41 -19.73
C LEU A 2 -2.81 -1.16 -20.45
N LYS A 3 -3.42 -0.68 -21.55
CA LYS A 3 -2.99 0.52 -22.30
C LYS A 3 -3.01 1.84 -21.50
N ARG A 4 -3.56 1.85 -20.28
CA ARG A 4 -3.64 3.03 -19.41
C ARG A 4 -2.69 2.98 -18.22
N ILE A 5 -1.89 1.93 -18.09
CA ILE A 5 -0.87 1.85 -17.04
C ILE A 5 0.32 2.66 -17.52
N VAL A 6 0.65 3.70 -16.74
CA VAL A 6 1.80 4.56 -16.99
C VAL A 6 3.08 3.75 -16.82
N SER A 7 3.96 3.81 -17.82
CA SER A 7 5.37 3.42 -17.68
C SER A 7 6.20 4.64 -17.33
N ILE A 8 7.02 4.53 -16.28
CA ILE A 8 7.99 5.57 -15.93
C ILE A 8 9.30 5.23 -16.63
N PRO A 9 9.84 6.10 -17.50
CA PRO A 9 11.17 5.90 -18.05
C PRO A 9 12.21 6.04 -16.93
N TYR A 10 13.14 5.10 -16.86
CA TYR A 10 14.31 5.15 -15.99
C TYR A 10 15.51 4.60 -16.76
N ASN A 11 16.72 5.03 -16.37
CA ASN A 11 17.98 4.55 -16.94
C ASN A 11 18.96 4.29 -15.80
N ASP A 12 18.65 3.29 -14.98
CA ASP A 12 19.44 2.88 -13.84
C ASP A 12 19.43 1.34 -13.74
N PRO A 13 20.56 0.67 -14.02
CA PRO A 13 20.66 -0.79 -13.95
C PRO A 13 20.33 -1.38 -12.57
N LYS A 14 20.50 -0.61 -11.49
CA LYS A 14 20.12 -1.07 -10.14
C LYS A 14 18.61 -1.20 -10.00
N ILE A 15 17.83 -0.35 -10.68
CA ILE A 15 16.37 -0.48 -10.70
C ILE A 15 16.00 -1.80 -11.39
N ASP A 16 16.67 -2.16 -12.48
CA ASP A 16 16.43 -3.44 -13.17
C ASP A 16 16.77 -4.65 -12.27
N GLU A 17 17.89 -4.60 -11.56
CA GLU A 17 18.28 -5.64 -10.60
C GLU A 17 17.22 -5.81 -9.50
N ILE A 18 16.74 -4.69 -8.91
CA ILE A 18 15.71 -4.72 -7.88
C ILE A 18 14.39 -5.25 -8.45
N LEU A 19 13.99 -4.84 -9.66
CA LEU A 19 12.78 -5.34 -10.30
C LEU A 19 12.87 -6.85 -10.58
N GLN A 20 14.03 -7.36 -11.01
CA GLN A 20 14.25 -8.80 -11.18
C GLN A 20 14.18 -9.53 -9.83
N LYS A 21 14.85 -8.99 -8.79
CA LYS A 21 14.75 -9.49 -7.41
C LYS A 21 13.32 -9.43 -6.88
N LEU A 22 12.46 -8.54 -7.35
CA LEU A 22 11.06 -8.47 -6.96
C LEU A 22 10.12 -9.25 -7.89
N GLN A 23 10.64 -9.94 -8.92
CA GLN A 23 9.84 -10.59 -9.98
C GLN A 23 8.88 -9.63 -10.71
N LEU A 24 9.30 -8.38 -10.87
CA LEU A 24 8.59 -7.29 -11.56
C LEU A 24 9.29 -6.86 -12.87
N GLY A 25 10.27 -7.64 -13.35
CA GLY A 25 11.01 -7.39 -14.59
C GLY A 25 10.14 -7.52 -15.85
N ASP A 26 9.97 -8.74 -16.37
CA ASP A 26 9.06 -9.02 -17.48
C ASP A 26 7.75 -9.66 -16.97
N LEU A 27 6.66 -8.90 -17.05
CA LEU A 27 5.33 -9.35 -16.61
C LEU A 27 4.51 -9.98 -17.74
N ASN A 28 5.00 -9.99 -18.99
CA ASN A 28 4.25 -10.50 -20.14
C ASN A 28 4.13 -12.03 -20.13
N ASN A 29 5.08 -12.73 -19.50
CA ASN A 29 5.17 -14.19 -19.46
C ASN A 29 4.68 -14.81 -18.13
N VAL A 30 4.10 -13.99 -17.23
CA VAL A 30 3.61 -14.48 -15.95
C VAL A 30 2.26 -15.15 -16.13
N THR A 31 2.16 -16.43 -15.75
CA THR A 31 0.88 -17.15 -15.71
C THR A 31 0.18 -16.81 -14.41
N TYR A 32 -0.93 -16.07 -14.50
CA TYR A 32 -1.78 -15.77 -13.36
C TYR A 32 -2.78 -16.92 -13.19
N GLN A 33 -2.91 -17.46 -11.98
CA GLN A 33 -3.92 -18.47 -11.69
C GLN A 33 -5.31 -17.92 -12.07
N SER A 34 -6.18 -18.81 -12.59
CA SER A 34 -7.56 -18.44 -12.91
C SER A 34 -8.27 -17.92 -11.66
N GLN A 35 -9.23 -17.02 -11.83
CA GLN A 35 -9.91 -16.24 -10.77
C GLN A 35 -10.64 -17.07 -9.69
N ASN A 36 -10.48 -18.40 -9.63
CA ASN A 36 -11.36 -19.33 -8.94
C ASN A 36 -10.77 -20.06 -7.73
N SER A 37 -9.69 -19.57 -7.07
CA SER A 37 -9.21 -20.26 -5.86
C SER A 37 -8.51 -19.41 -4.80
N THR A 38 -8.82 -18.12 -4.64
CA THR A 38 -8.40 -17.40 -3.42
C THR A 38 -9.33 -17.78 -2.27
N SER A 39 -8.90 -18.68 -1.39
CA SER A 39 -9.61 -19.02 -0.16
C SER A 39 -9.42 -17.92 0.89
N PHE A 40 -10.38 -17.77 1.78
CA PHE A 40 -10.24 -16.96 3.00
C PHE A 40 -8.99 -17.32 3.82
N LYS A 41 -8.46 -18.54 3.69
CA LYS A 41 -7.26 -18.98 4.40
C LYS A 41 -5.95 -18.56 3.74
N ASP A 42 -5.98 -18.05 2.52
CA ASP A 42 -4.77 -17.85 1.70
C ASP A 42 -4.20 -16.43 1.79
N PHE A 43 -4.91 -15.49 2.43
CA PHE A 43 -4.40 -14.13 2.57
C PHE A 43 -3.47 -13.97 3.77
N ILE A 44 -2.50 -13.10 3.60
CA ILE A 44 -1.57 -12.69 4.66
C ILE A 44 -1.84 -11.25 5.05
N ILE A 45 -1.73 -10.94 6.33
CA ILE A 45 -1.73 -9.55 6.81
C ILE A 45 -0.28 -9.07 6.84
N VAL A 46 -0.01 -7.94 6.19
CA VAL A 46 1.31 -7.32 6.13
C VAL A 46 1.26 -5.99 6.84
N THR A 47 2.24 -5.74 7.70
CA THR A 47 2.41 -4.45 8.36
C THR A 47 3.88 -4.06 8.40
N ALA A 48 4.16 -2.79 8.65
CA ALA A 48 5.50 -2.31 8.91
C ALA A 48 5.46 -1.16 9.92
N PHE A 49 6.49 -1.06 10.75
CA PHE A 49 6.59 -0.03 11.76
C PHE A 49 8.04 0.27 12.16
N SER A 50 8.28 1.53 12.52
CA SER A 50 9.44 1.98 13.30
C SER A 50 9.10 1.98 14.79
N LEU A 51 10.11 2.16 15.64
CA LEU A 51 9.95 1.94 17.09
C LEU A 51 9.00 2.93 17.76
N ASN A 52 8.93 4.16 17.24
CA ASN A 52 7.97 5.16 17.69
C ASN A 52 6.51 4.77 17.40
N HIS A 53 6.26 3.75 16.58
CA HIS A 53 4.94 3.17 16.30
C HIS A 53 4.74 1.76 16.89
N LEU A 54 5.67 1.29 17.76
CA LEU A 54 5.60 -0.05 18.36
C LEU A 54 4.28 -0.28 19.13
N GLN A 55 3.82 0.72 19.89
CA GLN A 55 2.58 0.59 20.66
C GLN A 55 1.35 0.44 19.77
N GLU A 56 1.32 1.14 18.63
CA GLU A 56 0.26 0.97 17.63
C GLU A 56 0.33 -0.44 17.04
N ALA A 57 1.52 -0.90 16.64
CA ALA A 57 1.72 -2.24 16.08
C ALA A 57 1.30 -3.35 17.07
N GLU A 58 1.56 -3.19 18.37
CA GLU A 58 1.07 -4.12 19.39
C GLU A 58 -0.45 -4.11 19.49
N LYS A 59 -1.10 -2.94 19.46
CA LYS A 59 -2.57 -2.83 19.49
C LYS A 59 -3.20 -3.45 18.25
N SER A 60 -2.63 -3.19 17.07
CA SER A 60 -3.05 -3.79 15.81
C SER A 60 -2.97 -5.32 15.89
N CYS A 61 -1.84 -5.87 16.32
CA CYS A 61 -1.72 -7.32 16.48
C CYS A 61 -2.70 -7.90 17.50
N ARG A 62 -2.89 -7.25 18.65
CA ARG A 62 -3.91 -7.68 19.63
C ARG A 62 -5.30 -7.74 19.00
N SER A 63 -5.67 -6.73 18.20
CA SER A 63 -6.95 -6.72 17.50
C SER A 63 -7.12 -7.93 16.57
N ILE A 64 -6.07 -8.28 15.81
CA ILE A 64 -6.07 -9.46 14.92
C ILE A 64 -6.16 -10.76 15.72
N SER A 65 -5.28 -10.93 16.72
CA SER A 65 -5.20 -12.16 17.53
C SER A 65 -6.47 -12.43 18.36
N SER A 66 -7.21 -11.38 18.72
CA SER A 66 -8.49 -11.49 19.44
C SER A 66 -9.71 -11.64 18.53
N HIS A 67 -9.56 -11.40 17.23
CA HIS A 67 -10.66 -11.44 16.27
C HIS A 67 -11.04 -12.89 15.93
N LYS A 68 -12.34 -13.19 15.93
CA LYS A 68 -12.91 -14.54 15.77
C LYS A 68 -12.43 -15.25 14.50
N GLN A 69 -12.36 -14.51 13.40
CA GLN A 69 -11.95 -15.02 12.08
C GLN A 69 -10.45 -14.87 11.78
N LEU A 70 -9.72 -14.02 12.50
CA LEU A 70 -8.32 -13.70 12.15
C LEU A 70 -7.28 -14.24 13.12
N LYS A 71 -7.70 -14.80 14.27
CA LYS A 71 -6.81 -15.29 15.32
C LYS A 71 -5.75 -16.32 14.89
N ASN A 72 -5.90 -16.93 13.71
CA ASN A 72 -4.95 -17.92 13.16
C ASN A 72 -4.30 -17.46 11.85
N ILE A 73 -4.54 -16.21 11.42
CA ILE A 73 -3.94 -15.66 10.20
C ILE A 73 -2.50 -15.23 10.50
N THR A 74 -1.59 -15.61 9.62
CA THR A 74 -0.18 -15.21 9.73
C THR A 74 -0.03 -13.72 9.43
N ILE A 75 0.76 -13.04 10.26
CA ILE A 75 1.10 -11.63 10.08
C ILE A 75 2.58 -11.54 9.70
N ILE A 76 2.90 -10.87 8.61
CA ILE A 76 4.30 -10.51 8.29
C ILE A 76 4.49 -9.05 8.71
N ALA A 77 5.39 -8.81 9.65
CA ALA A 77 5.71 -7.48 10.14
C ALA A 77 7.15 -7.11 9.77
N TYR A 78 7.30 -5.98 9.06
CA TYR A 78 8.60 -5.42 8.75
C TYR A 78 8.99 -4.34 9.77
N LEU A 79 10.19 -4.46 10.32
CA LEU A 79 10.80 -3.42 11.14
C LEU A 79 11.50 -2.41 10.24
N LEU A 80 11.14 -1.15 10.38
CA LEU A 80 11.74 -0.04 9.66
C LEU A 80 12.95 0.53 10.41
N GLU A 81 13.80 -0.35 10.91
CA GLU A 81 14.95 -0.06 11.76
C GLU A 81 16.11 -0.99 11.41
N ASN A 82 17.33 -0.59 11.74
CA ASN A 82 18.48 -1.48 11.68
C ASN A 82 18.50 -2.38 12.93
N LEU A 83 18.51 -3.71 12.77
CA LEU A 83 18.52 -4.67 13.89
C LEU A 83 19.75 -4.57 14.81
N ASN A 84 20.79 -3.86 14.38
CA ASN A 84 21.99 -3.64 15.20
C ASN A 84 21.74 -2.65 16.35
N ASP A 85 20.59 -1.95 16.37
CA ASP A 85 20.17 -1.16 17.51
C ASP A 85 19.70 -2.09 18.64
N SER A 86 20.62 -2.38 19.56
CA SER A 86 20.53 -3.30 20.69
C SER A 86 19.49 -2.94 21.76
N ILE A 87 18.60 -1.99 21.48
CA ILE A 87 17.73 -1.35 22.48
C ILE A 87 16.40 -2.09 22.64
N ILE A 88 15.98 -2.93 21.69
CA ILE A 88 14.64 -3.50 21.69
C ILE A 88 14.61 -5.02 21.77
N ASP A 89 13.93 -5.48 22.81
CA ASP A 89 13.54 -6.87 22.99
C ASP A 89 12.37 -7.23 22.05
N PHE A 90 12.70 -7.51 20.79
CA PHE A 90 11.72 -7.99 19.82
C PHE A 90 11.11 -9.35 20.21
N ASN A 91 11.69 -10.08 21.17
CA ASN A 91 11.06 -11.29 21.71
C ASN A 91 9.81 -10.92 22.52
N LYS A 92 9.79 -9.74 23.17
CA LYS A 92 8.58 -9.22 23.82
C LYS A 92 7.45 -8.96 22.82
N TYR A 93 7.76 -8.35 21.67
CA TYR A 93 6.77 -8.14 20.62
C TYR A 93 6.24 -9.48 20.08
N ARG A 94 7.12 -10.43 19.75
CA ARG A 94 6.71 -11.78 19.30
C ARG A 94 5.87 -12.52 20.34
N LYS A 95 6.20 -12.38 21.64
CA LYS A 95 5.41 -12.97 22.73
C LYS A 95 3.99 -12.40 22.79
N ASN A 96 3.84 -11.10 22.57
CA ASN A 96 2.55 -10.41 22.54
C ASN A 96 1.79 -10.60 21.21
N CYS A 97 2.49 -11.07 20.18
CA CYS A 97 1.99 -11.23 18.83
C CYS A 97 2.41 -12.60 18.26
N PRO A 98 1.88 -13.72 18.78
CA PRO A 98 2.45 -15.06 18.55
C PRO A 98 2.37 -15.56 17.11
N PHE A 99 1.54 -14.95 16.26
CA PHE A 99 1.36 -15.32 14.85
C PHE A 99 2.16 -14.42 13.88
N VAL A 100 3.13 -13.67 14.41
CA VAL A 100 3.94 -12.73 13.62
C VAL A 100 5.27 -13.31 13.17
N GLU A 101 5.50 -13.21 11.87
CA GLU A 101 6.82 -13.29 11.26
C GLU A 101 7.42 -11.89 11.23
N LEU A 102 8.28 -11.60 12.22
CA LEU A 102 8.94 -10.30 12.35
C LEU A 102 10.32 -10.32 11.70
N GLN A 103 10.54 -9.43 10.73
CA GLN A 103 11.79 -9.31 9.98
C GLN A 103 12.18 -7.85 9.74
N PRO A 104 13.48 -7.54 9.59
CA PRO A 104 13.91 -6.18 9.25
C PRO A 104 13.69 -5.86 7.78
N PHE A 105 13.39 -4.61 7.47
CA PHE A 105 13.43 -4.13 6.10
C PHE A 105 14.88 -3.87 5.67
N PRO A 106 15.38 -4.47 4.58
CA PRO A 106 16.78 -4.39 4.20
C PRO A 106 17.09 -3.07 3.47
N PHE A 107 17.12 -1.94 4.18
CA PHE A 107 17.37 -0.61 3.59
C PHE A 107 18.67 -0.54 2.78
N GLN A 108 19.68 -1.32 3.16
CA GLN A 108 20.97 -1.37 2.47
C GLN A 108 20.88 -1.88 1.02
N ASP A 109 19.81 -2.60 0.67
CA ASP A 109 19.58 -3.12 -0.67
C ASP A 109 18.96 -2.06 -1.60
N TYR A 110 18.62 -0.87 -1.07
CA TYR A 110 17.88 0.17 -1.77
C TYR A 110 18.62 1.53 -1.73
N PRO A 111 18.26 2.48 -2.61
CA PRO A 111 18.81 3.83 -2.54
C PRO A 111 18.61 4.46 -1.16
N LEU A 112 19.60 5.24 -0.69
CA LEU A 112 19.63 5.78 0.69
C LEU A 112 18.37 6.55 1.09
N TYR A 113 17.72 7.24 0.15
CA TYR A 113 16.48 7.99 0.41
C TYR A 113 15.26 7.10 0.70
N VAL A 114 15.31 5.79 0.43
CA VAL A 114 14.25 4.85 0.87
C VAL A 114 14.17 4.77 2.40
N ASN A 115 15.28 5.05 3.10
CA ASN A 115 15.34 5.13 4.55
C ASN A 115 14.67 6.40 5.13
N GLN A 116 14.16 7.31 4.29
CA GLN A 116 13.36 8.44 4.74
C GLN A 116 11.92 7.99 4.98
N LEU A 117 11.62 7.54 6.20
CA LEU A 117 10.37 6.83 6.52
C LEU A 117 9.10 7.65 6.21
N ASN A 118 9.16 8.97 6.39
CA ASN A 118 8.07 9.91 6.09
C ASN A 118 7.76 10.07 4.59
N GLU A 119 8.53 9.41 3.71
CA GLU A 119 8.27 9.36 2.27
C GLU A 119 7.61 8.05 1.82
N TYR A 120 7.44 7.09 2.73
CA TYR A 120 6.68 5.84 2.55
C TYR A 120 7.11 4.97 1.35
N ARG A 121 8.30 5.19 0.80
CA ARG A 121 8.84 4.45 -0.36
C ARG A 121 8.95 2.95 -0.12
N TRP A 122 9.36 2.60 1.09
CA TRP A 122 9.52 1.23 1.58
C TRP A 122 8.23 0.41 1.49
N LYS A 123 7.05 1.06 1.56
CA LYS A 123 5.75 0.37 1.57
C LYS A 123 5.53 -0.44 0.30
N ASN A 124 5.77 0.16 -0.86
CA ASN A 124 5.60 -0.52 -2.15
C ASN A 124 6.62 -1.65 -2.35
N LEU A 125 7.82 -1.49 -1.78
CA LEU A 125 8.88 -2.51 -1.82
C LEU A 125 8.49 -3.73 -0.96
N ILE A 126 7.95 -3.49 0.24
CA ILE A 126 7.41 -4.53 1.12
C ILE A 126 6.23 -5.26 0.46
N ILE A 127 5.28 -4.52 -0.11
CA ILE A 127 4.13 -5.10 -0.83
C ILE A 127 4.62 -5.99 -1.98
N ALA A 128 5.61 -5.53 -2.76
CA ALA A 128 6.23 -6.31 -3.83
C ALA A 128 6.95 -7.57 -3.33
N GLU A 129 7.70 -7.46 -2.23
CA GLU A 129 8.41 -8.59 -1.66
C GLU A 129 7.45 -9.68 -1.18
N VAL A 130 6.39 -9.31 -0.46
CA VAL A 130 5.42 -10.28 0.04
C VAL A 130 4.60 -10.88 -1.11
N LEU A 131 4.18 -10.06 -2.08
CA LEU A 131 3.49 -10.55 -3.26
C LEU A 131 4.37 -11.45 -4.14
N ARG A 132 5.68 -11.61 -3.94
CA ARG A 132 6.41 -12.71 -4.60
C ARG A 132 5.93 -14.08 -4.13
N LYS A 133 5.58 -14.20 -2.86
CA LYS A 133 5.28 -15.48 -2.19
C LYS A 133 3.78 -15.74 -2.06
N TYR A 134 2.98 -14.68 -1.93
CA TYR A 134 1.55 -14.78 -1.67
C TYR A 134 0.76 -14.09 -2.78
N ASP A 135 -0.42 -14.62 -3.08
CA ASP A 135 -1.26 -14.11 -4.17
C ASP A 135 -2.28 -13.09 -3.70
N LEU A 136 -2.53 -13.02 -2.39
CA LEU A 136 -3.48 -12.11 -1.75
C LEU A 136 -2.90 -11.61 -0.43
N ILE A 137 -2.83 -10.30 -0.26
CA ILE A 137 -2.40 -9.66 0.98
C ILE A 137 -3.33 -8.53 1.38
N ILE A 138 -3.42 -8.27 2.68
CA ILE A 138 -3.91 -7.01 3.22
C ILE A 138 -2.71 -6.29 3.83
N TYR A 139 -2.26 -5.22 3.18
CA TYR A 139 -1.31 -4.31 3.79
C TYR A 139 -2.07 -3.36 4.73
N ALA A 140 -1.58 -3.22 5.97
CA ALA A 140 -2.13 -2.34 6.98
C ALA A 140 -1.01 -1.60 7.72
N ASP A 141 -1.10 -0.27 7.77
CA ASP A 141 -0.25 0.54 8.66
C ASP A 141 -0.42 0.05 10.11
N SER A 142 0.61 0.25 10.94
CA SER A 142 0.60 -0.16 12.36
C SER A 142 -0.55 0.42 13.18
N SER A 143 -1.12 1.54 12.75
CA SER A 143 -2.27 2.20 13.40
C SER A 143 -3.63 1.58 13.04
N VAL A 144 -3.68 0.57 12.18
CA VAL A 144 -4.95 -0.07 11.77
C VAL A 144 -5.39 -1.09 12.81
N ILE A 145 -6.64 -0.98 13.23
CA ILE A 145 -7.30 -1.92 14.14
C ILE A 145 -8.35 -2.72 13.37
N PHE A 146 -8.30 -4.04 13.52
CA PHE A 146 -9.22 -4.99 12.91
C PHE A 146 -10.41 -5.19 13.85
N LYS A 147 -11.62 -4.89 13.37
CA LYS A 147 -12.85 -4.87 14.17
C LYS A 147 -13.77 -6.01 13.76
N GLU A 148 -14.47 -6.56 14.75
CA GLU A 148 -15.65 -7.38 14.50
C GLU A 148 -16.76 -6.53 13.89
N SER A 149 -17.56 -7.11 13.01
CA SER A 149 -18.72 -6.45 12.42
C SER A 149 -19.93 -7.38 12.44
N ASN A 150 -21.10 -6.81 12.73
CA ASN A 150 -22.38 -7.52 12.70
C ASN A 150 -22.96 -7.61 11.29
N THR A 151 -22.45 -6.82 10.33
CA THR A 151 -23.02 -6.71 8.98
C THR A 151 -22.15 -7.33 7.89
N THR A 152 -20.88 -7.60 8.17
CA THR A 152 -19.93 -8.14 7.18
C THR A 152 -18.88 -8.97 7.90
N SER A 153 -18.62 -10.19 7.43
CA SER A 153 -17.50 -11.02 7.88
C SER A 153 -16.24 -10.73 7.07
N PHE A 154 -15.07 -11.06 7.61
CA PHE A 154 -13.82 -11.01 6.85
C PHE A 154 -13.83 -12.01 5.69
N GLU A 155 -14.40 -13.19 5.89
CA GLU A 155 -14.60 -14.18 4.81
C GLU A 155 -15.39 -13.59 3.63
N LYS A 156 -16.56 -13.00 3.91
CA LYS A 156 -17.36 -12.31 2.89
C LYS A 156 -16.60 -11.16 2.25
N PHE A 157 -15.83 -10.40 3.02
CA PHE A 157 -15.02 -9.31 2.49
C PHE A 157 -13.96 -9.81 1.49
N ILE A 158 -13.30 -10.93 1.77
CA ILE A 158 -12.33 -11.56 0.87
C ILE A 158 -13.00 -12.13 -0.39
N GLU A 159 -14.17 -12.76 -0.24
CA GLU A 159 -14.98 -13.24 -1.38
C GLU A 159 -15.40 -12.08 -2.29
N ASP A 160 -15.96 -11.02 -1.70
CA ASP A 160 -16.39 -9.82 -2.42
C ASP A 160 -15.19 -9.17 -3.13
N ALA A 161 -14.02 -9.10 -2.48
CA ALA A 161 -12.77 -8.59 -3.05
C ALA A 161 -12.23 -9.43 -4.22
N SER A 162 -12.64 -10.69 -4.33
CA SER A 162 -12.26 -11.59 -5.43
C SER A 162 -13.21 -11.49 -6.63
N SER A 163 -14.34 -10.79 -6.48
CA SER A 163 -15.35 -10.64 -7.54
C SER A 163 -14.88 -9.83 -8.75
N LEU A 164 -15.60 -9.94 -9.88
CA LEU A 164 -15.35 -9.17 -11.10
C LEU A 164 -15.45 -7.64 -10.92
N LYS A 165 -16.08 -7.17 -9.83
CA LYS A 165 -16.12 -5.74 -9.48
C LYS A 165 -14.72 -5.18 -9.21
N TYR A 166 -13.85 -5.98 -8.58
CA TYR A 166 -12.47 -5.62 -8.24
C TYR A 166 -11.48 -6.38 -9.12
N ASP A 167 -11.71 -6.31 -10.43
CA ASP A 167 -10.91 -6.94 -11.48
C ASP A 167 -9.45 -6.43 -11.52
N ILE A 168 -9.21 -5.23 -11.01
CA ILE A 168 -7.86 -4.65 -10.86
C ILE A 168 -7.03 -5.46 -9.87
N GLY A 169 -7.64 -6.02 -8.82
CA GLY A 169 -6.92 -6.69 -7.75
C GLY A 169 -6.22 -5.74 -6.77
N THR A 170 -6.59 -4.46 -6.72
CA THR A 170 -6.13 -3.52 -5.70
C THR A 170 -7.33 -2.76 -5.17
N ILE A 171 -7.52 -2.76 -3.84
CA ILE A 171 -8.65 -2.10 -3.18
C ILE A 171 -8.12 -1.21 -2.05
N LEU A 172 -8.54 0.06 -2.05
CA LEU A 172 -8.30 1.02 -0.99
C LEU A 172 -9.50 1.01 -0.03
N LEU A 173 -9.22 0.99 1.28
CA LEU A 173 -10.21 0.65 2.30
C LEU A 173 -10.53 1.83 3.24
N SER A 174 -9.97 3.03 2.98
CA SER A 174 -10.19 4.23 3.78
C SER A 174 -10.37 5.50 2.93
N THR A 175 -11.17 6.45 3.42
CA THR A 175 -11.42 7.73 2.74
C THR A 175 -10.55 8.86 3.31
N THR A 176 -10.37 9.92 2.52
CA THR A 176 -9.57 11.10 2.93
C THR A 176 -10.35 12.41 2.90
N GLY A 177 -11.45 12.45 2.14
CA GLY A 177 -12.33 13.63 2.03
C GLY A 177 -11.82 14.73 1.09
N HIS A 178 -10.81 14.46 0.26
CA HIS A 178 -10.30 15.41 -0.73
C HIS A 178 -9.95 14.71 -2.06
N THR A 179 -9.77 15.49 -3.13
CA THR A 179 -9.48 14.96 -4.47
C THR A 179 -8.00 14.56 -4.61
N ILE A 180 -7.69 13.82 -5.68
CA ILE A 180 -6.30 13.45 -6.02
C ILE A 180 -5.46 14.71 -6.23
N LYS A 181 -5.97 15.67 -7.02
CA LYS A 181 -5.27 16.92 -7.33
C LYS A 181 -4.99 17.77 -6.10
N ALA A 182 -5.92 17.80 -5.14
CA ALA A 182 -5.79 18.66 -3.97
C ALA A 182 -4.57 18.33 -3.11
N ALA A 183 -4.17 17.06 -3.02
CA ALA A 183 -3.10 16.62 -2.13
C ALA A 183 -1.92 15.93 -2.86
N THR A 184 -1.74 16.22 -4.15
CA THR A 184 -0.64 15.69 -4.97
C THR A 184 0.23 16.82 -5.49
N HIS A 185 1.51 16.78 -5.14
CA HIS A 185 2.48 17.76 -5.61
C HIS A 185 2.64 17.69 -7.14
N PRO A 186 2.59 18.82 -7.88
CA PRO A 186 2.64 18.84 -9.34
C PRO A 186 3.84 18.10 -9.94
N GLY A 187 4.98 18.11 -9.26
CA GLY A 187 6.18 17.39 -9.68
C GLY A 187 6.01 15.87 -9.81
N MET A 188 5.05 15.24 -9.14
CA MET A 188 4.77 13.81 -9.30
C MET A 188 4.18 13.50 -10.68
N TYR A 189 3.42 14.43 -11.28
CA TYR A 189 2.79 14.22 -12.60
C TYR A 189 3.80 14.12 -13.75
N LYS A 190 5.06 14.55 -13.54
CA LYS A 190 6.15 14.29 -14.47
C LYS A 190 6.43 12.78 -14.63
N TYR A 191 6.26 12.03 -13.54
CA TYR A 191 6.48 10.58 -13.52
C TYR A 191 5.19 9.81 -13.69
N LEU A 192 4.12 10.27 -13.05
CA LEU A 192 2.79 9.66 -13.07
C LEU A 192 1.77 10.62 -13.70
N PRO A 193 1.81 10.83 -15.03
CA PRO A 193 0.84 11.67 -15.72
C PRO A 193 -0.59 11.14 -15.52
N ILE A 194 -1.52 12.06 -15.33
CA ILE A 194 -2.96 11.82 -15.22
C ILE A 194 -3.68 13.00 -15.83
N ASP A 195 -4.85 12.74 -16.40
CA ASP A 195 -5.72 13.79 -16.90
C ASP A 195 -6.16 14.73 -15.77
N ASP A 196 -6.10 16.05 -16.02
CA ASP A 196 -6.43 17.06 -15.02
C ASP A 196 -7.90 16.98 -14.57
N THR A 197 -8.81 16.63 -15.48
CA THR A 197 -10.24 16.46 -15.17
C THR A 197 -10.44 15.25 -14.27
N ILE A 198 -9.75 14.14 -14.54
CA ILE A 198 -9.80 12.94 -13.68
C ILE A 198 -9.24 13.28 -12.29
N SER A 199 -8.02 13.81 -12.19
CA SER A 199 -7.39 14.10 -10.90
C SER A 199 -8.15 15.16 -10.08
N SER A 200 -8.81 16.12 -10.73
CA SER A 200 -9.63 17.15 -10.07
C SER A 200 -10.96 16.63 -9.56
N LYS A 201 -11.56 15.60 -10.19
CA LYS A 201 -12.90 15.09 -9.83
C LYS A 201 -12.86 13.81 -8.99
N THR A 202 -11.80 13.02 -9.12
CA THR A 202 -11.67 11.75 -8.40
C THR A 202 -11.20 11.99 -6.96
N GLN A 203 -11.93 11.41 -6.00
CA GLN A 203 -11.56 11.39 -4.58
C GLN A 203 -10.27 10.61 -4.36
N MET A 204 -9.41 11.08 -3.46
CA MET A 204 -8.26 10.34 -2.98
C MET A 204 -8.70 9.44 -1.81
N PHE A 205 -8.19 8.22 -1.79
CA PHE A 205 -8.39 7.25 -0.70
C PHE A 205 -7.08 6.98 0.01
N GLY A 206 -7.16 6.54 1.26
CA GLY A 206 -5.98 6.31 2.08
C GLY A 206 -5.18 5.10 1.65
N ALA A 207 -3.86 5.19 1.75
CA ALA A 207 -2.93 4.05 1.61
C ALA A 207 -2.63 3.38 2.96
N THR A 208 -3.52 3.60 3.95
CA THR A 208 -3.38 3.09 5.33
C THR A 208 -3.78 1.63 5.45
N VAL A 209 -4.77 1.19 4.68
CA VAL A 209 -5.20 -0.21 4.62
C VAL A 209 -5.62 -0.52 3.19
N MET A 210 -4.97 -1.52 2.60
CA MET A 210 -5.07 -1.85 1.19
C MET A 210 -5.09 -3.36 1.00
N LEU A 211 -6.01 -3.85 0.17
CA LEU A 211 -5.98 -5.24 -0.29
C LEU A 211 -5.29 -5.30 -1.65
N TRP A 212 -4.37 -6.24 -1.79
CA TRP A 212 -3.67 -6.53 -3.04
C TRP A 212 -3.84 -8.01 -3.38
N ARG A 213 -4.35 -8.28 -4.58
CA ARG A 213 -4.45 -9.58 -5.21
C ARG A 213 -3.65 -9.56 -6.50
N LYS A 214 -2.89 -10.61 -6.80
CA LYS A 214 -2.19 -10.72 -8.09
C LYS A 214 -3.17 -10.79 -9.24
N THR A 215 -3.09 -9.80 -10.11
CA THR A 215 -3.69 -9.79 -11.43
C THR A 215 -2.68 -9.18 -12.40
N PRO A 216 -2.84 -9.38 -13.71
CA PRO A 216 -2.02 -8.67 -14.69
C PRO A 216 -2.00 -7.14 -14.49
N ILE A 217 -3.08 -6.56 -13.95
CA ILE A 217 -3.21 -5.12 -13.74
C ILE A 217 -2.53 -4.70 -12.44
N SER A 218 -2.82 -5.36 -11.31
CA SER A 218 -2.23 -4.99 -10.01
C SER A 218 -0.72 -5.14 -10.01
N MET A 219 -0.17 -6.16 -10.68
CA MET A 219 1.28 -6.35 -10.76
C MET A 219 1.97 -5.27 -11.60
N GLN A 220 1.30 -4.79 -12.66
CA GLN A 220 1.79 -3.66 -13.44
C GLN A 220 1.70 -2.33 -12.66
N ILE A 221 0.62 -2.11 -11.91
CA ILE A 221 0.52 -0.98 -10.96
C ILE A 221 1.66 -1.05 -9.94
N LEU A 222 1.88 -2.22 -9.34
CA LEU A 222 2.92 -2.43 -8.33
C LEU A 222 4.32 -2.21 -8.90
N LYS A 223 4.60 -2.70 -10.11
CA LYS A 223 5.84 -2.40 -10.83
C LYS A 223 6.07 -0.89 -10.94
N THR A 224 5.06 -0.14 -11.40
CA THR A 224 5.17 1.32 -11.52
C THR A 224 5.37 2.01 -10.17
N LEU A 225 4.68 1.55 -9.11
CA LEU A 225 4.89 2.05 -7.74
C LEU A 225 6.31 1.78 -7.22
N VAL A 226 6.85 0.59 -7.47
CA VAL A 226 8.22 0.21 -7.10
C VAL A 226 9.22 1.12 -7.82
N ILE A 227 9.07 1.33 -9.14
CA ILE A 227 9.93 2.26 -9.89
C ILE A 227 9.83 3.67 -9.30
N CYS A 228 8.63 4.15 -8.98
CA CYS A 228 8.43 5.46 -8.35
C CYS A 228 9.05 5.56 -6.95
N SER A 229 9.03 4.49 -6.17
CA SER A 229 9.72 4.41 -4.87
C SER A 229 11.23 4.51 -5.04
N LEU A 230 11.78 3.91 -6.11
CA LEU A 230 13.21 3.86 -6.41
C LEU A 230 13.74 5.12 -7.08
N LEU A 231 12.90 5.92 -7.75
CA LEU A 231 13.31 7.22 -8.30
C LEU A 231 13.22 8.31 -7.24
N GLN A 232 14.33 9.03 -7.02
CA GLN A 232 14.47 10.02 -5.96
C GLN A 232 13.32 11.03 -5.92
N ASP A 233 12.95 11.62 -7.06
CA ASP A 233 11.94 12.70 -7.08
C ASP A 233 10.51 12.23 -7.40
N CYS A 234 10.27 10.93 -7.61
CA CYS A 234 8.93 10.46 -7.98
C CYS A 234 7.97 10.44 -6.78
N MET A 235 8.28 9.64 -5.75
CA MET A 235 7.46 9.57 -4.52
C MET A 235 7.54 10.84 -3.67
N LYS A 236 8.67 11.54 -3.74
CA LYS A 236 8.94 12.82 -3.10
C LYS A 236 9.46 13.83 -4.12
N PRO A 237 8.58 14.54 -4.82
CA PRO A 237 9.02 15.68 -5.60
C PRO A 237 9.72 16.72 -4.71
N LYS A 238 10.74 17.39 -5.25
CA LYS A 238 11.43 18.48 -4.55
C LYS A 238 10.44 19.54 -4.04
N GLY A 239 10.54 19.87 -2.74
CA GLY A 239 9.66 20.83 -2.09
C GLY A 239 8.34 20.27 -1.56
N ALA A 240 8.05 18.97 -1.77
CA ALA A 240 6.85 18.35 -1.22
C ALA A 240 6.85 18.38 0.32
N ILE A 241 5.71 18.72 0.94
CA ILE A 241 5.50 18.68 2.39
C ILE A 241 4.21 17.94 2.72
N LEU A 242 4.09 17.39 3.93
CA LEU A 242 2.91 16.62 4.32
C LEU A 242 1.70 17.49 4.68
N TRP A 243 1.94 18.66 5.28
CA TRP A 243 0.90 19.52 5.84
C TRP A 243 0.20 20.31 4.74
N CYS A 244 -1.14 20.23 4.70
CA CYS A 244 -1.97 20.84 3.67
C CYS A 244 -2.55 22.18 4.10
N ASN A 245 -2.61 23.11 3.16
CA ASN A 245 -3.44 24.29 3.29
C ASN A 245 -4.92 23.87 3.27
N HIS A 246 -5.58 23.92 4.43
CA HIS A 246 -6.97 23.46 4.60
C HIS A 246 -7.97 24.19 3.69
N GLU A 247 -7.80 25.50 3.49
CA GLU A 247 -8.70 26.29 2.63
C GLU A 247 -8.65 25.79 1.18
N LYS A 248 -7.44 25.58 0.65
CA LYS A 248 -7.23 25.04 -0.70
C LYS A 248 -7.71 23.60 -0.82
N LEU A 249 -7.48 22.79 0.21
CA LEU A 249 -7.88 21.39 0.25
C LEU A 249 -9.40 21.23 0.11
N TRP A 250 -10.18 22.02 0.84
CA TRP A 250 -11.65 22.02 0.76
C TRP A 250 -12.19 22.55 -0.57
N LYS A 251 -11.45 23.46 -1.21
CA LYS A 251 -11.75 23.95 -2.57
C LYS A 251 -11.38 22.94 -3.66
N GLY A 252 -10.77 21.81 -3.32
CA GLY A 252 -10.38 20.77 -4.28
C GLY A 252 -9.24 21.18 -5.22
N ILE A 253 -8.54 22.27 -4.92
CA ILE A 253 -7.37 22.75 -5.65
C ILE A 253 -6.10 22.30 -4.94
N TYR A 254 -4.96 22.33 -5.65
CA TYR A 254 -3.67 21.93 -5.06
C TYR A 254 -3.39 22.71 -3.76
N ALA A 255 -3.27 21.97 -2.66
CA ALA A 255 -3.25 22.49 -1.29
C ALA A 255 -1.84 22.65 -0.72
N ASP A 256 -0.86 22.87 -1.59
CA ASP A 256 0.56 23.04 -1.24
C ASP A 256 1.15 21.89 -0.41
N CYS A 257 0.62 20.68 -0.58
CA CYS A 257 1.03 19.48 0.15
C CYS A 257 1.09 18.23 -0.71
N HIS A 258 1.58 17.15 -0.13
CA HIS A 258 1.77 15.89 -0.81
C HIS A 258 1.49 14.70 0.10
N ARG A 259 0.82 13.67 -0.45
CA ARG A 259 0.51 12.42 0.26
C ARG A 259 1.31 11.21 -0.26
N PHE A 260 2.41 11.43 -0.98
CA PHE A 260 3.45 10.41 -1.25
C PHE A 260 2.89 9.12 -1.89
N ASP A 261 3.05 7.96 -1.23
CA ASP A 261 2.54 6.65 -1.64
C ASP A 261 1.03 6.67 -1.90
N GLN A 262 0.28 7.39 -1.06
CA GLN A 262 -1.15 7.59 -1.23
C GLN A 262 -1.46 8.34 -2.52
N SER A 263 -0.70 9.39 -2.86
CA SER A 263 -0.87 10.08 -4.16
C SER A 263 -0.58 9.13 -5.32
N ALA A 264 0.55 8.41 -5.26
CA ALA A 264 0.99 7.54 -6.35
C ALA A 264 0.00 6.41 -6.66
N VAL A 265 -0.49 5.69 -5.64
CA VAL A 265 -1.43 4.57 -5.85
C VAL A 265 -2.78 5.08 -6.39
N ASN A 266 -3.28 6.21 -5.90
CA ASN A 266 -4.55 6.77 -6.38
C ASN A 266 -4.46 7.26 -7.83
N ILE A 267 -3.33 7.86 -8.24
CA ILE A 267 -3.12 8.25 -9.64
C ILE A 267 -3.20 7.03 -10.55
N LEU A 268 -2.49 5.95 -10.21
CA LEU A 268 -2.44 4.74 -11.04
C LEU A 268 -3.81 4.06 -11.13
N LEU A 269 -4.52 3.94 -10.00
CA LEU A 269 -5.87 3.37 -9.98
C LEU A 269 -6.85 4.21 -10.79
N ALA A 270 -6.85 5.53 -10.60
CA ALA A 270 -7.73 6.43 -11.36
C ALA A 270 -7.43 6.41 -12.86
N ASN A 271 -6.17 6.31 -13.29
CA ASN A 271 -5.82 6.16 -14.71
C ASN A 271 -6.39 4.85 -15.30
N VAL A 272 -6.22 3.73 -14.59
CA VAL A 272 -6.69 2.42 -15.04
C VAL A 272 -8.21 2.36 -15.14
N THR A 273 -8.93 3.08 -14.26
CA THR A 273 -10.40 3.06 -14.22
C THR A 273 -11.08 4.26 -14.85
N ASN A 274 -10.33 5.19 -15.42
CA ASN A 274 -10.89 6.46 -15.89
C ASN A 274 -11.60 7.25 -14.77
N GLY A 275 -11.09 7.18 -13.56
CA GLY A 275 -11.66 7.84 -12.38
C GLY A 275 -12.85 7.13 -11.74
N ASP A 276 -13.29 5.98 -12.24
CA ASP A 276 -14.33 5.17 -11.60
C ASP A 276 -13.78 4.51 -10.33
N THR A 277 -14.14 5.08 -9.17
CA THR A 277 -13.68 4.65 -7.85
C THR A 277 -14.37 3.37 -7.37
N SER A 278 -15.54 3.03 -7.93
CA SER A 278 -16.33 1.87 -7.50
C SER A 278 -15.59 0.54 -7.72
N ARG A 279 -14.57 0.55 -8.59
CA ARG A 279 -13.73 -0.59 -8.96
C ARG A 279 -12.51 -0.81 -8.07
N TYR A 280 -12.20 0.12 -7.17
CA TYR A 280 -11.05 0.02 -6.26
C TYR A 280 -11.29 0.62 -4.87
N LEU A 281 -12.51 1.03 -4.54
CA LEU A 281 -12.89 1.49 -3.20
C LEU A 281 -13.81 0.46 -2.52
N ASN A 282 -13.48 0.11 -1.29
CA ASN A 282 -14.39 -0.62 -0.40
C ASN A 282 -14.22 -0.15 1.05
N VAL A 283 -14.97 0.89 1.44
CA VAL A 283 -14.96 1.36 2.84
C VAL A 283 -15.66 0.32 3.68
N SER A 284 -14.93 -0.28 4.63
CA SER A 284 -15.41 -1.42 5.41
C SER A 284 -15.40 -1.11 6.91
N PRO A 285 -16.45 -1.47 7.67
CA PRO A 285 -16.47 -1.34 9.13
C PRO A 285 -15.48 -2.29 9.82
N LEU A 286 -14.85 -3.20 9.07
CA LEU A 286 -13.85 -4.14 9.58
C LEU A 286 -12.54 -3.48 9.99
N PHE A 287 -12.34 -2.21 9.65
CA PHE A 287 -11.10 -1.48 9.93
C PHE A 287 -11.39 -0.13 10.58
N SER A 288 -10.57 0.24 11.56
CA SER A 288 -10.49 1.61 12.06
C SER A 288 -9.02 2.04 12.18
N ILE A 289 -8.79 3.35 12.29
CA ILE A 289 -7.45 3.92 12.44
C ILE A 289 -7.35 4.48 13.87
N GLU A 290 -6.40 3.99 14.66
CA GLU A 290 -6.08 4.48 16.00
C GLU A 290 -4.61 4.90 16.02
N ARG A 291 -4.36 6.22 16.00
CA ARG A 291 -3.02 6.81 16.09
C ARG A 291 -2.73 7.23 17.52
N LEU A 292 -1.49 7.01 17.97
CA LEU A 292 -1.02 7.37 19.31
C LEU A 292 -0.12 8.60 19.30
#